data_AF-U5S490-F1
#
_entry.id   AF-U5S490-F1
#
_cell.length_a   1.000
_cell.length_b   1.000
_cell.length_c   1.000
_cell.angle_alpha   90.00
_cell.angle_beta   90.00
_cell.angle_gamma   90.00
#
_symmetry.space_group_name_H-M   'P 1'
#
loop_
_entity.id
_entity.type
_entity.pdbx_description
1 polymer ?
#
loop_
_entity_poly.entity_id
_entity_poly.type
_entity_poly.pdbx_seq_one_letter_code
_entity_poly.pdbx_strand_id
1 'polypeptide(L)'
;LMFTYPGGPEAFQKHLHDQGTAVTAKAKEIWPEYTGPSTRTYALSNAFAASAYSNSGYVLNANQFGMKTIAPAPRPQDIGMPVWQGTPEENTAMIRAVFSLVGLGPMIGTTMLDEKSENFVWEYNGKGVTGGDAKYGNKHIIFDPNISEAYSDDTTFRIPTSHKYVIATHNLSCDEFLRTGLSGSGAYGTEEMSYVRVAYAKSVVEQFIRGLGYNVAYGHDLQAATAWDIWSGV
;
A
#
# COMPACT_ATOMS: atom_id res chain seq x y z
N LEU A 1 2.57 24.91 -15.10
CA LEU A 1 1.20 24.98 -15.66
C LEU A 1 0.25 24.44 -14.59
N MET A 2 -0.51 25.32 -13.92
CA MET A 2 -1.60 24.88 -13.04
C MET A 2 -2.73 24.38 -13.94
N PHE A 3 -2.97 23.08 -13.94
CA PHE A 3 -4.18 22.53 -14.55
C PHE A 3 -5.37 22.92 -13.67
N THR A 4 -6.05 24.01 -14.00
CA THR A 4 -7.37 24.32 -13.44
C THR A 4 -8.39 23.43 -14.12
N TYR A 5 -8.61 22.24 -13.53
CA TYR A 5 -9.72 21.38 -13.89
C TYR A 5 -11.04 22.10 -13.55
N PRO A 6 -12.05 22.15 -14.45
CA PRO A 6 -13.36 22.67 -14.10
C PRO A 6 -13.91 21.85 -12.93
N GLY A 7 -14.14 22.50 -11.79
CA GLY A 7 -14.58 21.82 -10.58
C GLY A 7 -13.46 21.26 -9.68
N GLY A 8 -12.24 21.83 -9.73
CA GLY A 8 -11.10 21.44 -8.90
C GLY A 8 -11.35 21.41 -7.37
N PRO A 9 -10.30 21.28 -6.53
CA PRO A 9 -10.45 20.99 -5.11
C PRO A 9 -11.49 21.86 -4.38
N GLU A 10 -11.60 23.15 -4.69
CA GLU A 10 -12.61 24.04 -4.09
C GLU A 10 -14.05 23.67 -4.45
N ALA A 11 -14.35 23.28 -5.69
CA ALA A 11 -15.70 22.88 -6.06
C ALA A 11 -16.04 21.49 -5.50
N PHE A 12 -15.07 20.56 -5.47
CA PHE A 12 -15.22 19.30 -4.76
C PHE A 12 -15.59 19.54 -3.29
N GLN A 13 -14.84 20.41 -2.60
CA GLN A 13 -15.10 20.78 -1.20
C GLN A 13 -16.48 21.41 -1.01
N LYS A 14 -16.90 22.30 -1.93
CA LYS A 14 -18.20 22.96 -1.88
C LYS A 14 -19.38 21.99 -1.99
N HIS A 15 -19.21 20.88 -2.71
CA HIS A 15 -20.27 19.89 -2.96
C HIS A 15 -20.21 18.65 -2.05
N LEU A 16 -19.26 18.57 -1.09
CA LEU A 16 -19.18 17.46 -0.14
C LEU A 16 -20.49 17.22 0.62
N HIS A 17 -21.18 18.29 1.02
CA HIS A 17 -22.47 18.17 1.71
C HIS A 17 -23.59 17.61 0.81
N ASP A 18 -23.60 18.00 -0.47
CA ASP A 18 -24.57 17.51 -1.45
C ASP A 18 -24.36 16.01 -1.70
N GLN A 19 -23.11 15.55 -1.70
CA GLN A 19 -22.76 14.13 -1.77
C GLN A 19 -23.28 13.35 -0.55
N GLY A 20 -23.11 13.87 0.66
CA GLY A 20 -23.61 13.20 1.87
C GLY A 20 -25.13 13.00 1.87
N THR A 21 -25.88 13.99 1.37
CA THR A 21 -27.34 13.90 1.21
C THR A 21 -27.71 12.85 0.16
N ALA A 22 -27.07 12.88 -1.00
CA ALA A 22 -27.32 11.93 -2.09
C ALA A 22 -27.01 10.48 -1.69
N VAL A 23 -25.88 10.25 -1.01
CA VAL A 23 -25.51 8.91 -0.54
C VAL A 23 -26.47 8.42 0.55
N THR A 24 -26.91 9.29 1.45
CA THR A 24 -27.91 8.93 2.47
C THR A 24 -29.26 8.55 1.85
N ALA A 25 -29.71 9.31 0.84
CA ALA A 25 -30.94 8.98 0.10
C ALA A 25 -30.81 7.62 -0.60
N LYS A 26 -29.66 7.35 -1.25
CA LYS A 26 -29.38 6.07 -1.90
C LYS A 26 -29.31 4.91 -0.90
N ALA A 27 -28.71 5.13 0.27
CA ALA A 27 -28.66 4.14 1.34
C ALA A 27 -30.07 3.74 1.80
N LYS A 28 -31.00 4.70 1.96
CA LYS A 28 -32.41 4.42 2.29
C LYS A 28 -33.18 3.73 1.16
N GLU A 29 -32.83 3.99 -0.09
CA GLU A 29 -33.43 3.29 -1.24
C GLU A 29 -33.03 1.80 -1.25
N ILE A 30 -31.75 1.50 -1.01
CA ILE A 30 -31.21 0.13 -1.01
C ILE A 30 -31.59 -0.62 0.28
N TRP A 31 -31.55 0.07 1.42
CA TRP A 31 -31.81 -0.44 2.76
C TRP A 31 -32.88 0.42 3.44
N PRO A 32 -34.19 0.14 3.24
CA PRO A 32 -35.29 0.94 3.80
C PRO A 32 -35.26 1.08 5.33
N GLU A 33 -34.69 0.10 6.02
CA GLU A 33 -34.45 0.08 7.46
C GLU A 33 -33.24 0.91 7.93
N TYR A 34 -32.47 1.49 7.01
CA TYR A 34 -31.32 2.33 7.34
C TYR A 34 -31.76 3.59 8.09
N THR A 35 -31.42 3.65 9.37
CA THR A 35 -31.76 4.76 10.28
C THR A 35 -30.68 5.82 10.39
N GLY A 36 -29.58 5.68 9.63
CA GLY A 36 -28.42 6.56 9.71
C GLY A 36 -27.25 5.95 10.51
N PRO A 37 -26.16 6.71 10.70
CA PRO A 37 -25.02 6.26 11.48
C PRO A 37 -25.39 6.08 12.96
N SER A 38 -24.79 5.07 13.60
CA SER A 38 -24.94 4.78 15.03
C SER A 38 -23.64 5.00 15.78
N THR A 39 -23.70 5.04 17.11
CA THR A 39 -22.49 5.06 17.96
C THR A 39 -21.54 3.90 17.63
N ARG A 40 -22.07 2.71 17.28
CA ARG A 40 -21.25 1.55 16.87
C ARG A 40 -20.47 1.84 15.59
N THR A 41 -21.11 2.44 14.59
CA THR A 41 -20.50 2.76 13.31
C THR A 41 -19.42 3.83 13.46
N TYR A 42 -19.70 4.89 14.24
CA TYR A 42 -18.71 5.92 14.57
C TYR A 42 -17.54 5.38 15.38
N ALA A 43 -17.79 4.55 16.39
CA ALA A 43 -16.72 3.95 17.18
C ALA A 43 -15.78 3.10 16.30
N LEU A 44 -16.33 2.35 15.34
CA LEU A 44 -15.53 1.57 14.39
C LEU A 44 -14.71 2.47 13.46
N SER A 45 -15.31 3.50 12.84
CA SER A 45 -14.56 4.44 11.99
C SER A 45 -13.45 5.15 12.77
N ASN A 46 -13.73 5.60 14.00
CA ASN A 46 -12.74 6.24 14.85
C ASN A 46 -11.60 5.29 15.23
N ALA A 47 -11.88 4.01 15.48
CA ALA A 47 -10.87 3.01 15.77
C ALA A 47 -9.92 2.77 14.58
N PHE A 48 -10.46 2.75 13.36
CA PHE A 48 -9.64 2.64 12.15
C PHE A 48 -8.80 3.89 11.94
N ALA A 49 -9.41 5.08 11.99
CA ALA A 49 -8.73 6.36 11.83
C ALA A 49 -7.59 6.55 12.85
N ALA A 50 -7.82 6.17 14.12
CA ALA A 50 -6.80 6.27 15.17
C ALA A 50 -5.58 5.36 14.92
N SER A 51 -5.74 4.30 14.13
CA SER A 51 -4.69 3.30 13.88
C SER A 51 -3.92 3.55 12.58
N ALA A 52 -4.39 4.48 11.75
CA ALA A 52 -3.92 4.65 10.38
C ALA A 52 -3.32 6.03 10.09
N TYR A 53 -2.69 6.16 8.92
CA TYR A 53 -1.98 7.37 8.46
C TYR A 53 -1.11 8.03 9.54
N SER A 54 -1.09 9.37 9.63
CA SER A 54 -0.32 10.13 10.64
C SER A 54 -0.92 10.06 12.05
N ASN A 55 -2.03 9.35 12.26
CA ASN A 55 -2.65 9.23 13.59
C ASN A 55 -2.01 8.11 14.43
N SER A 56 -1.25 7.21 13.79
CA SER A 56 -0.49 6.16 14.46
C SER A 56 0.88 5.97 13.83
N GLY A 57 1.92 5.86 14.66
CA GLY A 57 3.25 5.46 14.20
C GLY A 57 3.27 4.08 13.54
N TYR A 58 2.25 3.24 13.76
CA TYR A 58 2.16 1.91 13.19
C TYR A 58 2.05 1.91 11.66
N VAL A 59 1.25 2.80 11.08
CA VAL A 59 1.07 2.83 9.61
C VAL A 59 2.29 3.39 8.88
N LEU A 60 3.23 4.05 9.57
CA LEU A 60 4.52 4.38 8.95
C LEU A 60 5.26 3.13 8.45
N ASN A 61 4.98 1.96 9.03
CA ASN A 61 5.50 0.67 8.56
C ASN A 61 5.00 0.27 7.17
N ALA A 62 3.95 0.90 6.65
CA ALA A 62 3.54 0.76 5.25
C ALA A 62 4.65 1.26 4.30
N ASN A 63 5.58 2.11 4.74
CA ASN A 63 6.70 2.50 3.88
C ASN A 63 7.81 1.48 3.86
N GLN A 64 8.58 1.50 2.77
CA GLN A 64 9.92 0.92 2.80
C GLN A 64 10.70 1.51 3.99
N PHE A 65 11.35 0.64 4.77
CA PHE A 65 12.11 0.99 5.98
C PHE A 65 11.31 1.58 7.14
N GLY A 66 9.98 1.59 7.07
CA GLY A 66 9.11 2.10 8.15
C GLY A 66 9.23 1.30 9.45
N MET A 67 9.31 -0.04 9.35
CA MET A 67 9.56 -0.93 10.48
C MET A 67 11.02 -1.39 10.47
N LYS A 68 11.81 -1.01 11.48
CA LYS A 68 13.14 -1.58 11.70
C LYS A 68 13.02 -2.82 12.58
N THR A 69 13.37 -3.99 12.05
CA THR A 69 13.43 -5.23 12.84
C THR A 69 14.70 -5.26 13.70
N ILE A 70 14.53 -5.51 15.01
CA ILE A 70 15.67 -5.66 15.94
C ILE A 70 16.43 -6.97 15.66
N ALA A 71 15.70 -8.01 15.27
CA ALA A 71 16.22 -9.30 14.86
C ALA A 71 15.62 -9.66 13.48
N PRO A 72 16.24 -9.25 12.36
CA PRO A 72 15.76 -9.60 11.03
C PRO A 72 15.84 -11.12 10.80
N ALA A 73 15.05 -11.63 9.85
CA ALA A 73 15.19 -13.01 9.41
C ALA A 73 16.64 -13.27 8.96
N PRO A 74 17.28 -14.36 9.42
CA PRO A 74 18.64 -14.69 8.99
C PRO A 74 18.64 -14.94 7.49
N ARG A 75 19.68 -14.48 6.79
CA ARG A 75 19.85 -14.86 5.39
C ARG A 75 20.35 -16.31 5.33
N PRO A 76 20.08 -17.06 4.25
CA PRO A 76 20.52 -18.45 4.14
C PRO A 76 22.01 -18.65 4.43
N GLN A 77 22.88 -17.78 3.90
CA GLN A 77 24.32 -17.86 4.11
C GLN A 77 24.75 -17.70 5.59
N ASP A 78 23.98 -16.98 6.39
CA ASP A 78 24.30 -16.72 7.80
C ASP A 78 24.05 -17.96 8.68
N ILE A 79 23.23 -18.90 8.18
CA ILE A 79 22.83 -20.13 8.87
C ILE A 79 23.25 -21.39 8.09
N GLY A 80 24.14 -21.26 7.11
CA GLY A 80 24.67 -22.38 6.34
C GLY A 80 23.65 -23.08 5.43
N MET A 81 22.58 -22.37 5.03
CA MET A 81 21.57 -22.87 4.09
C MET A 81 21.75 -22.27 2.69
N PRO A 82 21.38 -23.00 1.63
CA PRO A 82 21.41 -22.45 0.27
C PRO A 82 20.32 -21.40 0.07
N VAL A 83 20.56 -20.44 -0.84
CA VAL A 83 19.52 -19.55 -1.37
C VAL A 83 18.43 -20.41 -2.01
N TRP A 84 17.16 -20.10 -1.74
CA TRP A 84 16.03 -20.84 -2.31
C TRP A 84 16.07 -20.82 -3.83
N GLN A 85 15.80 -21.96 -4.48
CA GLN A 85 15.66 -22.08 -5.92
C GLN A 85 14.39 -22.88 -6.19
N GLY A 86 13.41 -22.27 -6.82
CA GLY A 86 12.14 -22.90 -7.20
C GLY A 86 11.70 -22.44 -8.59
N THR A 87 10.76 -23.17 -9.19
CA THR A 87 10.16 -22.75 -10.46
C THR A 87 9.32 -21.47 -10.28
N PRO A 88 9.03 -20.72 -11.36
CA PRO A 88 8.11 -19.58 -11.28
C PRO A 88 6.76 -19.93 -10.66
N GLU A 89 6.21 -21.11 -10.98
CA GLU A 89 4.93 -21.60 -10.47
C GLU A 89 5.00 -21.88 -8.97
N GLU A 90 6.06 -22.56 -8.50
CA GLU A 90 6.30 -22.83 -7.08
C GLU A 90 6.49 -21.54 -6.30
N ASN A 91 7.29 -20.61 -6.82
CA ASN A 91 7.54 -19.33 -6.18
C ASN A 91 6.25 -18.50 -6.07
N THR A 92 5.43 -18.47 -7.13
CA THR A 92 4.15 -17.76 -7.12
C THR A 92 3.17 -18.41 -6.14
N ALA A 93 3.08 -19.74 -6.11
CA ALA A 93 2.23 -20.45 -5.15
C ALA A 93 2.65 -20.20 -3.69
N MET A 94 3.95 -20.23 -3.42
CA MET A 94 4.53 -19.95 -2.11
C MET A 94 4.25 -18.52 -1.66
N ILE A 95 4.51 -17.53 -2.52
CA ILE A 95 4.24 -16.12 -2.23
C ILE A 95 2.75 -15.88 -1.99
N ARG A 96 1.86 -16.50 -2.78
CA ARG A 96 0.41 -16.43 -2.57
C ARG A 96 -0.01 -16.97 -1.21
N ALA A 97 0.58 -18.09 -0.78
CA ALA A 97 0.31 -18.68 0.52
C ALA A 97 0.76 -17.74 1.65
N VAL A 98 1.93 -17.11 1.53
CA VAL A 98 2.41 -16.14 2.51
C VAL A 98 1.50 -14.91 2.57
N PHE A 99 1.14 -14.31 1.43
CA PHE A 99 0.19 -13.18 1.42
C PHE A 99 -1.17 -13.55 2.03
N SER A 100 -1.68 -14.76 1.77
CA SER A 100 -2.91 -15.26 2.39
C SER A 100 -2.79 -15.35 3.92
N LEU A 101 -1.67 -15.89 4.43
CA LEU A 101 -1.42 -16.05 5.86
C LEU A 101 -1.44 -14.69 6.59
N VAL A 102 -0.92 -13.64 5.95
CA VAL A 102 -0.81 -12.30 6.54
C VAL A 102 -2.01 -11.39 6.25
N GLY A 103 -3.06 -11.92 5.61
CA GLY A 103 -4.33 -11.21 5.40
C GLY A 103 -4.39 -10.29 4.19
N LEU A 104 -3.52 -10.48 3.20
CA LEU A 104 -3.54 -9.77 1.90
C LEU A 104 -3.77 -10.69 0.69
N GLY A 105 -3.79 -12.01 0.88
CA GLY A 105 -4.07 -12.97 -0.20
C GLY A 105 -5.56 -13.32 -0.33
N PRO A 106 -5.92 -14.22 -1.26
CA PRO A 106 -5.02 -14.97 -2.15
C PRO A 106 -4.70 -14.24 -3.47
N MET A 107 -5.22 -13.03 -3.67
CA MET A 107 -5.06 -12.29 -4.91
C MET A 107 -3.64 -11.72 -5.00
N ILE A 108 -2.83 -12.34 -5.87
CA ILE A 108 -1.49 -11.89 -6.21
C ILE A 108 -1.29 -12.00 -7.72
N GLY A 109 -0.50 -11.10 -8.25
CA GLY A 109 -0.02 -11.11 -9.63
C GLY A 109 1.47 -10.81 -9.65
N THR A 110 2.13 -11.32 -10.68
CA THR A 110 3.57 -11.12 -10.86
C THR A 110 3.83 -10.68 -12.28
N THR A 111 4.75 -9.73 -12.43
CA THR A 111 5.14 -9.21 -13.75
C THR A 111 6.58 -8.76 -13.75
N MET A 112 7.11 -8.42 -14.92
CA MET A 112 8.49 -7.97 -15.07
C MET A 112 8.65 -6.49 -14.69
N LEU A 113 9.74 -6.19 -14.01
CA LEU A 113 10.32 -4.85 -13.92
C LEU A 113 11.39 -4.74 -15.01
N ASP A 114 11.10 -4.01 -16.07
CA ASP A 114 11.94 -3.81 -17.25
C ASP A 114 11.90 -2.35 -17.72
N GLU A 115 12.67 -2.02 -18.75
CA GLU A 115 12.77 -0.65 -19.30
C GLU A 115 11.41 -0.01 -19.60
N LYS A 116 10.40 -0.80 -19.98
CA LYS A 116 9.06 -0.28 -20.27
C LYS A 116 8.29 -0.06 -18.98
N SER A 117 8.31 -1.02 -18.07
CA SER A 117 7.52 -0.98 -16.84
C SER A 117 8.14 -0.10 -15.74
N GLU A 118 9.43 0.25 -15.84
CA GLU A 118 10.09 1.27 -15.02
C GLU A 118 9.38 2.64 -15.11
N ASN A 119 8.69 2.94 -16.22
CA ASN A 119 7.89 4.16 -16.36
C ASN A 119 6.68 4.22 -15.41
N PHE A 120 6.33 3.13 -14.72
CA PHE A 120 5.30 3.14 -13.68
C PHE A 120 5.86 3.49 -12.30
N VAL A 121 7.18 3.65 -12.17
CA VAL A 121 7.86 4.19 -11.00
C VAL A 121 7.99 5.70 -11.16
N TRP A 122 7.74 6.44 -10.08
CA TRP A 122 7.84 7.89 -10.10
C TRP A 122 9.30 8.34 -10.22
N GLU A 123 9.53 9.50 -10.83
CA GLU A 123 10.86 10.14 -10.80
C GLU A 123 11.20 10.60 -9.37
N TYR A 124 10.21 11.11 -8.65
CA TYR A 124 10.32 11.49 -7.23
C TYR A 124 9.23 10.81 -6.44
N ASN A 125 9.53 10.35 -5.23
CA ASN A 125 8.51 9.76 -4.38
C ASN A 125 7.38 10.76 -4.06
N GLY A 126 6.18 10.25 -3.79
CA GLY A 126 5.03 11.09 -3.45
C GLY A 126 5.24 11.85 -2.15
N LYS A 127 4.59 13.02 -1.99
CA LYS A 127 4.46 13.70 -0.70
C LYS A 127 3.34 13.03 0.11
N GLY A 128 3.54 11.77 0.48
CA GLY A 128 2.54 10.97 1.18
C GLY A 128 2.50 11.28 2.68
N VAL A 129 1.37 10.92 3.30
CA VAL A 129 1.16 10.81 4.76
C VAL A 129 2.15 9.82 5.42
N THR A 130 2.89 9.12 4.57
CA THR A 130 3.84 8.04 4.78
C THR A 130 5.27 8.43 4.38
N GLY A 131 5.52 9.49 3.58
CA GLY A 131 6.91 9.93 3.37
C GLY A 131 7.18 10.95 2.26
N GLY A 132 7.42 12.19 2.67
CA GLY A 132 8.60 12.98 2.30
C GLY A 132 9.18 13.50 3.62
N ASP A 133 10.50 13.53 3.79
CA ASP A 133 11.03 14.10 5.04
C ASP A 133 10.63 15.59 5.04
N ALA A 134 9.93 16.04 6.08
CA ALA A 134 9.53 17.45 6.18
C ALA A 134 10.73 18.41 6.05
N LYS A 135 11.94 17.92 6.35
CA LYS A 135 13.22 18.60 6.19
C LYS A 135 13.81 18.53 4.78
N TYR A 136 13.64 17.41 4.05
CA TYR A 136 14.36 17.15 2.80
C TYR A 136 13.48 17.11 1.55
N GLY A 137 12.14 17.09 1.69
CA GLY A 137 11.20 17.05 0.59
C GLY A 137 11.09 15.66 -0.06
N ASN A 138 10.72 15.64 -1.34
CA ASN A 138 10.61 14.41 -2.12
C ASN A 138 12.00 13.91 -2.52
N LYS A 139 12.20 12.60 -2.44
CA LYS A 139 13.45 11.93 -2.81
C LYS A 139 13.42 11.48 -4.26
N HIS A 140 14.52 11.67 -4.96
CA HIS A 140 14.71 11.18 -6.33
C HIS A 140 14.88 9.66 -6.31
N ILE A 141 14.09 8.96 -7.13
CA ILE A 141 14.12 7.50 -7.22
C ILE A 141 15.09 7.11 -8.33
N ILE A 142 16.06 6.26 -8.01
CA ILE A 142 17.16 5.91 -8.91
C ILE A 142 17.29 4.39 -9.01
N PHE A 143 17.23 3.88 -10.23
CA PHE A 143 17.66 2.51 -10.54
C PHE A 143 19.19 2.48 -10.63
N ASP A 144 19.84 1.74 -9.73
CA ASP A 144 21.29 1.74 -9.56
C ASP A 144 21.87 0.34 -9.82
N PRO A 145 22.76 0.16 -10.83
CA PRO A 145 23.36 -1.13 -11.14
C PRO A 145 24.49 -1.55 -10.19
N ASN A 146 24.93 -0.67 -9.29
CA ASN A 146 26.11 -0.89 -8.44
C ASN A 146 25.77 -1.36 -7.02
N ILE A 147 24.50 -1.65 -6.76
CA ILE A 147 23.98 -1.97 -5.42
C ILE A 147 23.21 -3.29 -5.48
N SER A 148 23.20 -4.03 -4.38
CA SER A 148 22.48 -5.31 -4.27
C SER A 148 21.20 -5.20 -3.44
N GLU A 149 21.09 -4.19 -2.59
CA GLU A 149 19.95 -3.93 -1.71
C GLU A 149 19.47 -2.49 -1.87
N ALA A 150 18.15 -2.28 -1.81
CA ALA A 150 17.60 -0.94 -1.81
C ALA A 150 17.99 -0.18 -0.53
N TYR A 151 18.18 1.13 -0.65
CA TYR A 151 18.40 2.01 0.49
C TYR A 151 17.89 3.42 0.20
N SER A 152 17.80 4.24 1.23
CA SER A 152 17.46 5.65 1.11
C SER A 152 18.42 6.51 1.92
N ASP A 153 18.83 7.64 1.35
CA ASP A 153 19.55 8.72 2.02
C ASP A 153 18.68 9.99 2.06
N ASP A 154 19.21 11.14 2.47
CA ASP A 154 18.42 12.37 2.63
C ASP A 154 17.70 12.82 1.34
N THR A 155 18.25 12.55 0.16
CA THR A 155 17.75 13.10 -1.13
C THR A 155 17.36 12.04 -2.15
N THR A 156 17.74 10.78 -1.95
CA THR A 156 17.52 9.70 -2.91
C THR A 156 16.94 8.44 -2.29
N PHE A 157 16.24 7.69 -3.13
CA PHE A 157 15.83 6.32 -2.89
C PHE A 157 16.38 5.47 -4.02
N ARG A 158 17.20 4.46 -3.71
CA ARG A 158 17.89 3.66 -4.72
C ARG A 158 17.36 2.24 -4.76
N ILE A 159 17.04 1.77 -5.97
CA ILE A 159 16.56 0.42 -6.26
C ILE A 159 17.62 -0.29 -7.12
N PRO A 160 18.12 -1.47 -6.71
CA PRO A 160 18.98 -2.30 -7.55
C PRO A 160 18.31 -2.63 -8.89
N THR A 161 19.03 -2.46 -10.01
CA THR A 161 18.56 -2.92 -11.33
C THR A 161 18.42 -4.45 -11.42
N SER A 162 18.96 -5.19 -10.45
CA SER A 162 18.75 -6.63 -10.31
C SER A 162 17.34 -7.01 -9.87
N HIS A 163 16.51 -6.06 -9.40
CA HIS A 163 15.08 -6.32 -9.18
C HIS A 163 14.36 -6.45 -10.52
N LYS A 164 14.04 -7.69 -10.90
CA LYS A 164 13.43 -7.99 -12.21
C LYS A 164 11.93 -8.27 -12.17
N TYR A 165 11.36 -8.38 -10.97
CA TYR A 165 9.99 -8.82 -10.79
C TYR A 165 9.25 -7.86 -9.87
N VAL A 166 8.00 -7.58 -10.22
CA VAL A 166 7.02 -6.92 -9.36
C VAL A 166 6.03 -7.96 -8.88
N ILE A 167 5.73 -7.92 -7.58
CA ILE A 167 4.65 -8.68 -6.96
C ILE A 167 3.57 -7.67 -6.58
N ALA A 168 2.41 -7.77 -7.20
CA ALA A 168 1.25 -6.97 -6.88
C ALA A 168 0.23 -7.81 -6.09
N THR A 169 -0.47 -7.16 -5.17
CA THR A 169 -1.51 -7.78 -4.35
C THR A 169 -2.51 -6.72 -3.95
N HIS A 170 -3.76 -7.14 -3.70
CA HIS A 170 -4.82 -6.24 -3.26
C HIS A 170 -5.14 -6.43 -1.81
N ASN A 171 -5.42 -5.31 -1.14
CA ASN A 171 -6.04 -5.34 0.16
C ASN A 171 -7.55 -5.18 0.01
N LEU A 172 -8.30 -6.23 0.29
CA LEU A 172 -9.75 -6.18 0.23
C LEU A 172 -10.31 -5.19 1.26
N SER A 173 -11.10 -4.25 0.75
CA SER A 173 -11.87 -3.30 1.54
C SER A 173 -13.08 -3.98 2.20
N CYS A 174 -13.83 -3.26 3.05
CA CYS A 174 -15.06 -3.77 3.66
C CYS A 174 -16.29 -3.21 2.93
N ASP A 175 -16.72 -3.85 1.85
CA ASP A 175 -17.75 -3.35 0.92
C ASP A 175 -18.99 -2.73 1.59
N GLU A 176 -19.55 -3.38 2.61
CA GLU A 176 -20.75 -2.89 3.31
C GLU A 176 -20.50 -1.57 4.05
N PHE A 177 -19.34 -1.46 4.69
CA PHE A 177 -18.94 -0.23 5.39
C PHE A 177 -18.58 0.87 4.39
N LEU A 178 -17.91 0.53 3.28
CA LEU A 178 -17.57 1.48 2.22
C LEU A 178 -18.82 2.11 1.59
N ARG A 179 -19.86 1.31 1.34
CA ARG A 179 -21.13 1.78 0.76
C ARG A 179 -21.88 2.78 1.64
N THR A 180 -21.61 2.81 2.94
CA THR A 180 -22.27 3.71 3.91
C THR A 180 -21.35 4.81 4.45
N GLY A 181 -20.06 4.84 4.07
CA GLY A 181 -19.08 5.79 4.60
C GLY A 181 -19.48 7.26 4.42
N LEU A 182 -19.97 7.61 3.23
CA LEU A 182 -20.40 8.98 2.89
C LEU A 182 -21.82 9.33 3.38
N SER A 183 -22.62 8.37 3.88
CA SER A 183 -23.93 8.64 4.51
C SER A 183 -23.82 8.98 6.01
N GLY A 184 -22.65 9.45 6.46
CA GLY A 184 -22.41 9.89 7.84
C GLY A 184 -21.79 8.83 8.75
N SER A 185 -21.53 7.61 8.28
CA SER A 185 -20.83 6.54 9.02
C SER A 185 -19.36 6.85 9.34
N GLY A 186 -18.82 7.94 8.77
CA GLY A 186 -17.44 8.38 8.88
C GLY A 186 -16.70 8.18 7.55
N ALA A 187 -16.04 9.24 7.06
CA ALA A 187 -15.25 9.19 5.82
C ALA A 187 -13.98 8.33 5.97
N TYR A 188 -13.50 8.14 7.20
CA TYR A 188 -12.23 7.49 7.56
C TYR A 188 -12.40 5.99 7.81
N GLY A 189 -13.13 5.32 6.91
CA GLY A 189 -13.60 3.97 7.10
C GLY A 189 -12.61 2.89 6.65
N THR A 190 -13.08 2.06 5.72
CA THR A 190 -12.42 0.84 5.26
C THR A 190 -11.01 1.01 4.70
N GLU A 191 -10.74 2.18 4.13
CA GLU A 191 -9.43 2.55 3.60
C GLU A 191 -8.38 2.60 4.71
N GLU A 192 -8.69 3.17 5.87
CA GLU A 192 -7.77 3.30 7.00
C GLU A 192 -7.29 1.94 7.51
N MET A 193 -8.24 1.01 7.70
CA MET A 193 -7.92 -0.37 8.10
C MET A 193 -7.08 -1.10 7.04
N SER A 194 -7.17 -0.68 5.77
CA SER A 194 -6.35 -1.27 4.72
C SER A 194 -4.86 -0.94 4.93
N TYR A 195 -4.52 0.28 5.30
CA TYR A 195 -3.14 0.68 5.59
C TYR A 195 -2.54 -0.07 6.79
N VAL A 196 -3.34 -0.28 7.83
CA VAL A 196 -2.93 -1.06 9.02
C VAL A 196 -2.58 -2.50 8.62
N ARG A 197 -3.41 -3.14 7.78
CA ARG A 197 -3.13 -4.50 7.29
C ARG A 197 -1.90 -4.57 6.41
N VAL A 198 -1.73 -3.60 5.51
CA VAL A 198 -0.54 -3.50 4.67
C VAL A 198 0.73 -3.35 5.51
N ALA A 199 0.72 -2.45 6.49
CA ALA A 199 1.85 -2.23 7.40
C ALA A 199 2.29 -3.53 8.11
N TYR A 200 1.34 -4.35 8.55
CA TYR A 200 1.62 -5.68 9.12
C TYR A 200 2.21 -6.63 8.08
N ALA A 201 1.46 -6.85 7.00
CA ALA A 201 1.74 -7.89 6.02
C ALA A 201 3.06 -7.66 5.30
N LYS A 202 3.32 -6.42 4.90
CA LYS A 202 4.60 -6.00 4.31
C LYS A 202 5.77 -6.38 5.19
N SER A 203 5.71 -6.06 6.49
CA SER A 203 6.80 -6.33 7.42
C SER A 203 7.14 -7.82 7.49
N VAL A 204 6.13 -8.69 7.40
CA VAL A 204 6.35 -10.15 7.35
C VAL A 204 6.89 -10.60 5.99
N VAL A 205 6.31 -10.13 4.90
CA VAL A 205 6.71 -10.53 3.53
C VAL A 205 8.15 -10.11 3.21
N GLU A 206 8.56 -8.91 3.62
CA GLU A 206 9.95 -8.46 3.45
C GLU A 206 10.95 -9.39 4.14
N GLN A 207 10.64 -9.81 5.37
CA GLN A 207 11.49 -10.74 6.12
C GLN A 207 11.45 -12.15 5.53
N PHE A 208 10.30 -12.59 5.01
CA PHE A 208 10.19 -13.87 4.31
C PHE A 208 11.08 -13.92 3.07
N ILE A 209 10.99 -12.90 2.19
CA ILE A 209 11.81 -12.80 0.98
C ILE A 209 13.30 -12.71 1.35
N ARG A 210 13.65 -11.97 2.41
CA ARG A 210 15.01 -11.94 2.98
C ARG A 210 15.49 -13.33 3.39
N GLY A 211 14.65 -14.08 4.09
CA GLY A 211 14.94 -15.45 4.56
C GLY A 211 15.12 -16.46 3.42
N LEU A 212 14.53 -16.21 2.24
CA LEU A 212 14.78 -16.99 1.03
C LEU A 212 16.14 -16.65 0.37
N GLY A 213 16.79 -15.56 0.78
CA GLY A 213 18.06 -15.08 0.22
C GLY A 213 17.91 -13.98 -0.84
N TYR A 214 16.72 -13.39 -0.97
CA TYR A 214 16.43 -12.35 -1.95
C TYR A 214 16.24 -10.97 -1.28
N ASN A 215 16.09 -9.94 -2.12
CA ASN A 215 15.85 -8.56 -1.71
C ASN A 215 14.50 -8.09 -2.29
N VAL A 216 13.88 -7.13 -1.61
CA VAL A 216 12.62 -6.52 -2.03
C VAL A 216 12.60 -5.04 -1.67
N ALA A 217 11.99 -4.24 -2.55
CA ALA A 217 11.62 -2.87 -2.29
C ALA A 217 10.09 -2.74 -2.39
N TYR A 218 9.48 -2.08 -1.42
CA TYR A 218 8.05 -1.87 -1.36
C TYR A 218 7.66 -0.53 -1.99
N GLY A 219 6.67 -0.58 -2.88
CA GLY A 219 6.40 0.50 -3.83
C GLY A 219 5.40 1.58 -3.40
N HIS A 220 4.84 1.58 -2.18
CA HIS A 220 3.67 2.43 -1.88
C HIS A 220 3.79 3.90 -2.30
N ASP A 221 4.88 4.57 -1.93
CA ASP A 221 5.15 5.98 -2.31
C ASP A 221 6.01 6.13 -3.57
N LEU A 222 6.37 5.02 -4.23
CA LEU A 222 7.35 4.98 -5.31
C LEU A 222 6.72 4.75 -6.69
N GLN A 223 5.46 4.31 -6.77
CA GLN A 223 4.89 3.88 -8.05
C GLN A 223 3.37 4.06 -8.17
N ALA A 224 2.88 3.91 -9.39
CA ALA A 224 1.46 3.89 -9.75
C ALA A 224 0.81 2.52 -9.49
N ALA A 225 0.27 2.28 -8.28
CA ALA A 225 -0.22 0.95 -7.87
C ALA A 225 -1.18 0.32 -8.90
N THR A 226 -2.15 1.10 -9.38
CA THR A 226 -3.14 0.66 -10.36
C THR A 226 -2.53 0.22 -11.69
N ALA A 227 -1.42 0.82 -12.13
CA ALA A 227 -0.75 0.42 -13.36
C ALA A 227 -0.14 -0.98 -13.21
N TRP A 228 0.46 -1.27 -12.05
CA TRP A 228 1.02 -2.59 -11.76
C TRP A 228 -0.03 -3.65 -11.58
N ASP A 229 -1.16 -3.34 -10.95
CA ASP A 229 -2.28 -4.28 -10.79
C ASP A 229 -2.78 -4.76 -12.16
N ILE A 230 -3.07 -3.81 -13.07
CA ILE A 230 -3.48 -4.13 -14.45
C ILE A 230 -2.39 -4.92 -15.17
N TRP A 231 -1.12 -4.49 -15.05
CA TRP A 231 0.00 -5.12 -15.76
C TRP A 231 0.33 -6.53 -15.26
N SER A 232 0.02 -6.83 -13.99
CA SER A 232 0.26 -8.13 -13.36
C SER A 232 -0.97 -9.04 -13.32
N GLY A 233 -2.14 -8.53 -13.72
CA GLY A 233 -3.39 -9.29 -13.80
C GLY A 233 -4.10 -9.47 -12.45
N VAL A 234 -3.96 -8.50 -11.56
CA VAL A 234 -4.61 -8.44 -10.23
C VAL A 234 -5.86 -7.59 -10.31
#